data_AF-A0A9D3N164-F1
#
_entry.id   AF-A0A9D3N164-F1
#
_cell.length_a   1.000
_cell.length_b   1.000
_cell.length_c   1.000
_cell.angle_alpha   90.00
_cell.angle_beta   90.00
_cell.angle_gamma   90.00
#
_symmetry.space_group_name_H-M   'P 1'
#
loop_
_entity.id
_entity.type
_entity.pdbx_description
1 polymer ?
#
loop_
_entity_poly.entity_id
_entity_poly.type
_entity_poly.pdbx_seq_one_letter_code
_entity_poly.pdbx_strand_id
1 'polypeptide(L)'
;MEETHKQAGVFLELRQHLQSGLLVLRTDVAGDPAEVTVSGGDSFLQIKMPTWRLPVVLPPGVALTEGSCREVSNTREEGLHLRLRLQVNQHTEAPESMMRILQVKKSYCFSCQRCRAQVLTKRVFQRVLPLPNGNWNTLVEDWCCHPDPFANRKLLPRPGDCLLGDTYFLLLRDSECDQTLRQEPSNAHTDTGHNQGPAQKPSRMTLVLCRACGAVLGETLAAETLKLYITELMVKRSDEDGEAISNEHRWLFLEQTVAARLVELSSTQSIFRFSLQTPNGKAFILLWLLNTDSLVASLSLPVVSGDASISPGDDVSVRAEHLSCGASSAVKVLYLPCAPGLHQDITDAWEKDVSVHPLILPQTTCQEVMELLTSSTSSLPPSLRSMNCYQVAFMRL
;
A
#
# COMPACT_ATOMS: atom_id res chain seq x y z
N MET A 1 6.87 -4.59 26.86
CA MET A 1 7.13 -6.00 26.52
C MET A 1 7.35 -6.00 25.01
N GLU A 2 8.60 -5.89 24.59
CA GLU A 2 8.98 -5.85 23.17
C GLU A 2 8.65 -7.21 22.53
N GLU A 3 7.62 -7.24 21.68
CA GLU A 3 7.56 -8.27 20.65
C GLU A 3 8.74 -8.01 19.71
N THR A 4 9.80 -8.81 19.88
CA THR A 4 10.90 -8.87 18.92
C THR A 4 10.30 -9.33 17.60
N HIS A 5 10.04 -8.41 16.67
CA HIS A 5 9.55 -8.72 15.33
C HIS A 5 10.52 -9.72 14.69
N LYS A 6 10.11 -10.99 14.63
CA LYS A 6 10.95 -12.08 14.13
C LYS A 6 11.12 -11.90 12.62
N GLN A 7 12.35 -11.58 12.20
CA GLN A 7 12.78 -11.60 10.81
C GLN A 7 12.34 -12.91 10.13
N ALA A 8 11.95 -12.82 8.85
CA ALA A 8 11.62 -13.99 8.07
C ALA A 8 12.80 -14.97 7.97
N GLY A 9 12.50 -16.26 8.10
CA GLY A 9 13.48 -17.33 7.85
C GLY A 9 13.67 -17.60 6.36
N VAL A 10 12.62 -17.36 5.57
CA VAL A 10 12.60 -17.47 4.11
C VAL A 10 11.95 -16.21 3.53
N PHE A 11 12.61 -15.60 2.56
CA PHE A 11 12.06 -14.49 1.77
C PHE A 11 12.20 -14.79 0.27
N LEU A 12 11.14 -14.59 -0.49
CA LEU A 12 11.07 -14.80 -1.93
C LEU A 12 10.51 -13.56 -2.61
N GLU A 13 11.25 -12.98 -3.56
CA GLU A 13 10.77 -12.00 -4.53
C GLU A 13 10.84 -12.60 -5.93
N LEU A 14 9.71 -12.70 -6.63
CA LEU A 14 9.62 -13.13 -8.03
C LEU A 14 9.18 -11.95 -8.90
N ARG A 15 9.90 -11.69 -9.99
CA ARG A 15 9.64 -10.61 -10.94
C ARG A 15 9.08 -11.19 -12.23
N GLN A 16 7.79 -10.98 -12.47
CA GLN A 16 7.09 -11.61 -13.58
C GLN A 16 7.57 -11.08 -14.94
N HIS A 17 7.77 -9.77 -15.09
CA HIS A 17 8.22 -9.20 -16.36
C HIS A 17 9.69 -9.53 -16.65
N LEU A 18 10.52 -9.58 -15.62
CA LEU A 18 11.93 -9.95 -15.75
C LEU A 18 12.17 -11.47 -15.78
N GLN A 19 11.12 -12.27 -15.58
CA GLN A 19 11.18 -13.73 -15.52
C GLN A 19 12.31 -14.24 -14.61
N SER A 20 12.47 -13.61 -13.46
CA SER A 20 13.55 -13.89 -12.52
C SER A 20 13.08 -13.81 -11.08
N GLY A 21 13.79 -14.47 -10.18
CA GLY A 21 13.49 -14.42 -8.75
C GLY A 21 14.74 -14.36 -7.89
N LEU A 22 14.55 -13.90 -6.66
CA LEU A 22 15.51 -13.92 -5.58
C LEU A 22 14.89 -14.66 -4.40
N LEU A 23 15.55 -15.73 -3.97
CA LEU A 23 15.25 -16.44 -2.75
C LEU A 23 16.37 -16.15 -1.75
N VAL A 24 16.01 -15.74 -0.54
CA VAL A 24 16.94 -15.53 0.57
C VAL A 24 16.52 -16.41 1.74
N LEU A 25 17.46 -17.24 2.21
CA LEU A 25 17.29 -18.09 3.38
C LEU A 25 18.19 -17.59 4.50
N ARG A 26 17.63 -17.41 5.70
CA ARG A 26 18.42 -17.03 6.88
C ARG A 26 19.42 -18.15 7.22
N THR A 27 20.60 -17.79 7.71
CA THR A 27 21.73 -18.73 7.92
C THR A 27 21.36 -19.93 8.80
N ASP A 28 20.61 -19.71 9.88
CA ASP A 28 20.13 -20.76 10.80
C ASP A 28 19.06 -21.67 10.20
N VAL A 29 18.41 -21.24 9.11
CA VAL A 29 17.39 -21.99 8.37
C VAL A 29 18.02 -22.75 7.20
N ALA A 30 18.98 -22.13 6.51
CA ALA A 30 19.64 -22.70 5.34
C ALA A 30 20.52 -23.91 5.69
N GLY A 31 21.21 -23.89 6.84
CA GLY A 31 22.17 -24.93 7.21
C GLY A 31 23.33 -25.04 6.22
N ASP A 32 23.63 -26.24 5.72
CA ASP A 32 24.58 -26.43 4.62
C ASP A 32 23.92 -26.07 3.27
N PRO A 33 24.44 -25.08 2.52
CA PRO A 33 23.91 -24.72 1.20
C PRO A 33 23.81 -25.89 0.22
N ALA A 34 24.68 -26.89 0.32
CA ALA A 34 24.66 -28.07 -0.56
C ALA A 34 23.40 -28.93 -0.36
N GLU A 35 22.74 -28.82 0.79
CA GLU A 35 21.50 -29.54 1.12
C GLU A 35 20.24 -28.74 0.72
N VAL A 36 20.41 -27.48 0.32
CA VAL A 36 19.31 -26.63 -0.14
C VAL A 36 19.01 -26.92 -1.61
N THR A 37 17.77 -27.30 -1.90
CA THR A 37 17.30 -27.52 -3.26
C THR A 37 16.00 -26.80 -3.52
N VAL A 38 15.88 -26.24 -4.73
CA VAL A 38 14.67 -25.55 -5.20
C VAL A 38 14.20 -26.28 -6.44
N SER A 39 12.96 -26.74 -6.42
CA SER A 39 12.31 -27.43 -7.54
C SER A 39 10.97 -26.79 -7.84
N GLY A 40 10.52 -26.87 -9.08
CA GLY A 40 9.30 -26.27 -9.55
C GLY A 40 8.23 -27.29 -9.89
N GLY A 41 7.01 -26.78 -10.02
CA GLY A 41 5.97 -27.38 -10.85
C GLY A 41 4.97 -26.32 -11.27
N ASP A 42 3.88 -26.75 -11.91
CA ASP A 42 2.86 -25.82 -12.38
C ASP A 42 2.21 -25.10 -11.18
N SER A 43 2.41 -23.78 -11.11
CA SER A 43 1.86 -22.92 -10.04
C SER A 43 2.31 -23.28 -8.63
N PHE A 44 3.49 -23.91 -8.47
CA PHE A 44 4.13 -24.04 -7.17
C PHE A 44 5.66 -24.09 -7.25
N LEU A 45 6.30 -23.79 -6.14
CA LEU A 45 7.74 -23.90 -5.94
C LEU A 45 8.01 -24.61 -4.62
N GLN A 46 8.87 -25.63 -4.64
CA GLN A 46 9.25 -26.38 -3.46
C GLN A 46 10.67 -26.00 -3.04
N ILE A 47 10.79 -25.42 -1.85
CA ILE A 47 12.06 -25.12 -1.20
C ILE A 47 12.35 -26.24 -0.20
N LYS A 48 13.43 -26.98 -0.41
CA LYS A 48 13.90 -28.00 0.53
C LYS A 48 15.18 -27.51 1.19
N MET A 49 15.17 -27.54 2.50
CA MET A 49 16.25 -27.18 3.42
C MET A 49 16.53 -28.42 4.32
N PRO A 50 17.63 -28.44 5.10
CA PRO A 50 17.99 -29.62 5.90
C PRO A 50 16.84 -30.11 6.80
N THR A 51 16.17 -29.17 7.46
CA THR A 51 15.10 -29.45 8.43
C THR A 51 13.70 -29.26 7.86
N TRP A 52 13.56 -28.45 6.82
CA TRP A 52 12.27 -27.92 6.38
C TRP A 52 12.01 -28.19 4.89
N ARG A 53 10.75 -28.45 4.57
CA ARG A 53 10.23 -28.49 3.20
C ARG A 53 9.09 -27.50 3.11
N LEU A 54 9.26 -26.47 2.29
CA LEU A 54 8.32 -25.37 2.15
C LEU A 54 7.75 -25.33 0.73
N PRO A 55 6.51 -25.78 0.52
CA PRO A 55 5.77 -25.46 -0.70
C PRO A 55 5.34 -23.99 -0.69
N VAL A 56 5.63 -23.30 -1.79
CA VAL A 56 5.17 -21.95 -2.09
C VAL A 56 4.16 -22.02 -3.23
N VAL A 57 2.92 -21.62 -2.98
CA VAL A 57 1.88 -21.57 -4.00
C VAL A 57 2.11 -20.34 -4.87
N LEU A 58 2.15 -20.51 -6.19
CA LEU A 58 2.32 -19.43 -7.16
C LEU A 58 0.99 -19.18 -7.89
N PRO A 59 0.78 -17.96 -8.42
CA PRO A 59 -0.35 -17.69 -9.29
C PRO A 59 -0.37 -18.59 -10.54
N PRO A 60 -1.55 -18.81 -11.15
CA PRO A 60 -1.68 -19.48 -12.44
C PRO A 60 -0.74 -18.90 -13.50
N GLY A 61 -0.08 -19.77 -14.25
CA GLY A 61 0.82 -19.38 -15.34
C GLY A 61 2.21 -18.92 -14.92
N VAL A 62 2.56 -18.96 -13.63
CA VAL A 62 3.91 -18.71 -13.12
C VAL A 62 4.51 -20.03 -12.63
N ALA A 63 5.69 -20.39 -13.16
CA ALA A 63 6.43 -21.59 -12.77
C ALA A 63 7.95 -21.31 -12.71
N LEU A 64 8.68 -22.15 -12.00
CA LEU A 64 10.15 -22.12 -11.99
C LEU A 64 10.69 -22.79 -13.26
N THR A 65 11.74 -22.22 -13.87
CA THR A 65 12.53 -22.94 -14.87
C THR A 65 13.44 -23.96 -14.16
N GLU A 66 13.24 -25.25 -14.41
CA GLU A 66 14.04 -26.32 -13.80
C GLU A 66 15.55 -26.14 -14.02
N GLY A 67 16.34 -26.43 -12.98
CA GLY A 67 17.80 -26.28 -12.99
C GLY A 67 18.32 -24.83 -13.11
N SER A 68 17.45 -23.82 -13.01
CA SER A 68 17.84 -22.41 -13.13
C SER A 68 18.40 -21.79 -11.84
N CYS A 69 18.27 -22.50 -10.71
CA CYS A 69 18.70 -22.03 -9.41
C CYS A 69 20.23 -21.88 -9.36
N ARG A 70 20.71 -20.68 -9.04
CA ARG A 70 22.14 -20.37 -8.91
C ARG A 70 22.42 -19.66 -7.60
N GLU A 71 23.40 -20.15 -6.87
CA GLU A 71 23.94 -19.43 -5.71
C GLU A 71 24.57 -18.11 -6.13
N VAL A 72 24.25 -17.05 -5.41
CA VAL A 72 24.77 -15.70 -5.64
C VAL A 72 25.77 -15.34 -4.55
N SER A 73 25.41 -15.58 -3.29
CA SER A 73 26.26 -15.33 -2.13
C SER A 73 25.79 -16.13 -0.92
N ASN A 74 26.73 -16.41 -0.04
CA ASN A 74 26.48 -17.00 1.27
C ASN A 74 27.40 -16.33 2.30
N THR A 75 26.84 -15.43 3.11
CA THR A 75 27.56 -14.79 4.21
C THR A 75 26.83 -15.08 5.51
N ARG A 76 27.58 -15.20 6.61
CA ARG A 76 27.00 -15.54 7.92
C ARG A 76 25.93 -14.54 8.38
N GLU A 77 26.03 -13.29 7.96
CA GLU A 77 25.14 -12.20 8.36
C GLU A 77 23.95 -12.01 7.40
N GLU A 78 24.09 -12.32 6.11
CA GLU A 78 23.06 -12.04 5.10
C GLU A 78 22.25 -13.27 4.66
N GLY A 79 22.70 -14.47 5.05
CA GLY A 79 22.07 -15.73 4.67
C GLY A 79 22.50 -16.26 3.29
N LEU A 80 21.81 -17.30 2.81
CA LEU A 80 22.01 -17.89 1.49
C LEU A 80 21.12 -17.19 0.47
N HIS A 81 21.72 -16.63 -0.58
CA HIS A 81 21.02 -15.95 -1.68
C HIS A 81 21.05 -16.79 -2.95
N LEU A 82 19.87 -17.11 -3.46
CA LEU A 82 19.68 -17.93 -4.66
C LEU A 82 18.92 -17.13 -5.72
N ARG A 83 19.44 -17.13 -6.96
CA ARG A 83 18.76 -16.55 -8.12
C ARG A 83 18.00 -17.61 -8.88
N LEU A 84 16.76 -17.29 -9.23
CA LEU A 84 15.83 -18.17 -9.92
C LEU A 84 15.49 -17.59 -11.30
N ARG A 85 15.14 -18.45 -12.26
CA ARG A 85 14.44 -18.05 -13.49
C ARG A 85 13.03 -18.58 -13.50
N LEU A 86 12.13 -17.81 -14.08
CA LEU A 86 10.71 -18.10 -14.12
C LEU A 86 10.27 -18.35 -15.56
N GLN A 87 9.28 -19.20 -15.72
CA GLN A 87 8.43 -19.23 -16.90
C GLN A 87 7.12 -18.53 -16.54
N VAL A 88 6.76 -17.50 -17.30
CA VAL A 88 5.53 -16.73 -17.10
C VAL A 88 4.71 -16.78 -18.38
N ASN A 89 3.65 -17.58 -18.35
CA ASN A 89 2.69 -17.72 -19.45
C ASN A 89 1.50 -16.76 -19.29
N GLN A 90 1.21 -16.34 -18.05
CA GLN A 90 0.15 -15.40 -17.72
C GLN A 90 0.65 -14.47 -16.61
N HIS A 91 0.48 -13.16 -16.81
CA HIS A 91 0.80 -12.17 -15.78
C HIS A 91 -0.36 -12.04 -14.79
N THR A 92 -0.04 -11.91 -13.50
CA THR A 92 -1.03 -11.54 -12.49
C THR A 92 -1.52 -10.12 -12.79
N GLU A 93 -2.83 -9.97 -13.00
CA GLU A 93 -3.42 -8.64 -13.17
C GLU A 93 -3.41 -7.88 -11.84
N ALA A 94 -3.15 -6.57 -11.91
CA ALA A 94 -3.31 -5.72 -10.75
C ALA A 94 -4.80 -5.68 -10.33
N PRO A 95 -5.11 -5.65 -9.03
CA PRO A 95 -6.47 -5.50 -8.55
C PRO A 95 -7.15 -4.27 -9.19
N GLU A 96 -8.47 -4.37 -9.44
CA GLU A 96 -9.22 -3.23 -9.93
C GLU A 96 -9.14 -2.07 -8.93
N SER A 97 -8.53 -0.95 -9.35
CA SER A 97 -8.56 0.28 -8.56
C SER A 97 -10.00 0.68 -8.24
N MET A 98 -10.21 1.29 -7.08
CA MET A 98 -11.51 1.82 -6.69
C MET A 98 -12.08 2.84 -7.69
N MET A 99 -11.23 3.50 -8.50
CA MET A 99 -11.69 4.34 -9.62
C MET A 99 -12.35 3.53 -10.74
N ARG A 100 -11.96 2.27 -10.94
CA ARG A 100 -12.57 1.33 -11.91
C ARG A 100 -13.80 0.63 -11.34
N ILE A 101 -13.90 0.49 -10.01
CA ILE A 101 -15.06 -0.11 -9.33
C ILE A 101 -16.33 0.71 -9.60
N LEU A 102 -16.23 2.05 -9.56
CA LEU A 102 -17.34 2.98 -9.75
C LEU A 102 -17.69 3.14 -11.24
N GLN A 103 -18.89 2.70 -11.60
CA GLN A 103 -19.45 2.72 -12.95
C GLN A 103 -20.75 3.54 -12.97
N VAL A 104 -21.01 4.19 -14.10
CA VAL A 104 -22.24 4.97 -14.28
C VAL A 104 -23.48 4.07 -14.23
N LYS A 105 -24.57 4.60 -13.66
CA LYS A 105 -25.88 3.92 -13.56
C LYS A 105 -25.87 2.61 -12.78
N LYS A 106 -24.83 2.36 -11.98
CA LYS A 106 -24.77 1.28 -10.98
C LYS A 106 -25.00 1.85 -9.59
N SER A 107 -25.57 1.03 -8.71
CA SER A 107 -25.87 1.41 -7.32
C SER A 107 -24.71 0.99 -6.40
N TYR A 108 -24.33 1.87 -5.49
CA TYR A 108 -23.22 1.65 -4.56
C TYR A 108 -23.57 1.97 -3.11
N CYS A 109 -22.98 1.21 -2.21
CA CYS A 109 -22.99 1.47 -0.77
C CYS A 109 -21.57 1.84 -0.32
N PHE A 110 -21.46 2.90 0.48
CA PHE A 110 -20.22 3.33 1.09
C PHE A 110 -20.31 3.03 2.58
N SER A 111 -19.29 2.38 3.13
CA SER A 111 -19.23 2.01 4.54
C SER A 111 -17.95 2.52 5.18
N CYS A 112 -18.04 2.92 6.45
CA CYS A 112 -16.86 3.28 7.24
C CYS A 112 -15.92 2.08 7.32
N GLN A 113 -14.67 2.27 6.93
CA GLN A 113 -13.67 1.19 6.96
C GLN A 113 -13.52 0.63 8.40
N ARG A 114 -13.50 1.53 9.39
CA ARG A 114 -13.23 1.21 10.80
C ARG A 114 -14.33 0.41 11.49
N CYS A 115 -15.59 0.84 11.39
CA CYS A 115 -16.71 0.22 12.11
C CYS A 115 -17.74 -0.48 11.22
N ARG A 116 -17.55 -0.46 9.90
CA ARG A 116 -18.45 -1.06 8.89
C ARG A 116 -19.84 -0.44 8.80
N ALA A 117 -20.15 0.55 9.63
CA ALA A 117 -21.41 1.26 9.55
C ALA A 117 -21.56 1.90 8.16
N GLN A 118 -22.74 1.72 7.58
CA GLN A 118 -23.08 2.29 6.28
C GLN A 118 -23.14 3.81 6.38
N VAL A 119 -22.40 4.47 5.50
CA VAL A 119 -22.27 5.92 5.44
C VAL A 119 -23.17 6.48 4.35
N LEU A 120 -23.13 5.89 3.14
CA LEU A 120 -24.02 6.25 2.03
C LEU A 120 -24.68 5.00 1.48
N THR A 121 -25.97 5.10 1.16
CA THR A 121 -26.80 3.95 0.77
C THR A 121 -27.29 4.08 -0.66
N LYS A 122 -27.16 2.99 -1.44
CA LYS A 122 -27.72 2.84 -2.79
C LYS A 122 -27.52 4.06 -3.70
N ARG A 123 -26.32 4.64 -3.66
CA ARG A 123 -25.96 5.81 -4.47
C ARG A 123 -25.78 5.39 -5.91
N VAL A 124 -26.56 6.02 -6.80
CA VAL A 124 -26.46 5.84 -8.24
C VAL A 124 -25.85 7.09 -8.86
N PHE A 125 -24.73 6.93 -9.55
CA PHE A 125 -24.03 8.03 -10.21
C PHE A 125 -24.39 8.10 -11.70
N GLN A 126 -24.81 9.27 -12.17
CA GLN A 126 -25.01 9.55 -13.59
C GLN A 126 -23.69 9.78 -14.30
N ARG A 127 -22.70 10.34 -13.59
CA ARG A 127 -21.34 10.55 -14.09
C ARG A 127 -20.34 10.22 -13.00
N VAL A 128 -19.29 9.50 -13.37
CA VAL A 128 -18.10 9.27 -12.56
C VAL A 128 -16.95 9.89 -13.33
N LEU A 129 -16.37 10.97 -12.81
CA LEU A 129 -15.41 11.80 -13.55
C LEU A 129 -14.12 11.97 -12.73
N PRO A 130 -12.93 11.74 -13.32
CA PRO A 130 -11.70 12.09 -12.65
C PRO A 130 -11.58 13.61 -12.54
N LEU A 131 -11.09 14.09 -11.40
CA LEU A 131 -10.62 15.45 -11.24
C LEU A 131 -9.24 15.59 -11.88
N PRO A 132 -8.85 16.80 -12.32
CA PRO A 132 -7.47 17.11 -12.60
C PRO A 132 -6.62 16.71 -11.39
N ASN A 133 -5.48 16.07 -11.68
CA ASN A 133 -4.57 15.55 -10.66
C ASN A 133 -3.94 16.71 -9.84
N GLY A 134 -3.38 16.38 -8.66
CA GLY A 134 -2.82 17.39 -7.75
C GLY A 134 -1.75 18.30 -8.38
N ASN A 135 -1.01 17.80 -9.38
CA ASN A 135 0.02 18.55 -10.09
C ASN A 135 -0.50 19.38 -11.27
N TRP A 136 -1.80 19.34 -11.61
CA TRP A 136 -2.34 20.06 -12.76
C TRP A 136 -2.06 21.56 -12.70
N ASN A 137 -2.27 22.19 -11.54
CA ASN A 137 -2.05 23.63 -11.40
C ASN A 137 -0.58 23.99 -11.59
N THR A 138 0.35 23.21 -11.01
CA THR A 138 1.79 23.37 -11.18
C THR A 138 2.20 23.17 -12.65
N LEU A 139 1.64 22.15 -13.31
CA LEU A 139 1.90 21.89 -14.73
C LEU A 139 1.37 23.02 -15.62
N VAL A 140 0.22 23.61 -15.30
CA VAL A 140 -0.32 24.74 -16.06
C VAL A 140 0.54 25.98 -15.89
N GLU A 141 1.04 26.25 -14.68
CA GLU A 141 1.96 27.36 -14.43
C GLU A 141 3.28 27.24 -15.23
N ASP A 142 3.81 26.03 -15.34
CA ASP A 142 5.10 25.78 -16.01
C ASP A 142 4.98 25.58 -17.54
N TRP A 143 3.83 25.08 -18.04
CA TRP A 143 3.68 24.65 -19.44
C TRP A 143 2.72 25.49 -20.27
N CYS A 144 1.77 26.20 -19.65
CA CYS A 144 0.77 26.95 -20.41
C CYS A 144 1.22 28.39 -20.68
N CYS A 145 1.10 28.81 -21.95
CA CYS A 145 1.40 30.19 -22.37
C CYS A 145 0.32 31.20 -21.96
N HIS A 146 -0.73 30.76 -21.25
CA HIS A 146 -1.84 31.57 -20.79
C HIS A 146 -2.21 31.20 -19.35
N PRO A 147 -2.82 32.11 -18.58
CA PRO A 147 -3.26 31.82 -17.21
C PRO A 147 -4.16 30.59 -17.14
N ASP A 148 -4.11 29.89 -16.01
CA ASP A 148 -4.93 28.71 -15.76
C ASP A 148 -6.42 29.03 -15.96
N PRO A 149 -7.10 28.41 -16.94
CA PRO A 149 -8.52 28.65 -17.18
C PRO A 149 -9.42 28.19 -16.01
N PHE A 150 -8.86 27.41 -15.06
CA PHE A 150 -9.57 26.89 -13.89
C PHE A 150 -9.22 27.57 -12.57
N ALA A 151 -8.26 28.52 -12.53
CA ALA A 151 -7.75 29.13 -11.30
C ALA A 151 -8.83 29.71 -10.36
N ASN A 152 -9.97 30.13 -10.93
CA ASN A 152 -11.09 30.73 -10.19
C ASN A 152 -12.35 29.83 -10.14
N ARG A 153 -12.28 28.59 -10.62
CA ARG A 153 -13.43 27.67 -10.69
C ARG A 153 -13.24 26.51 -9.73
N LYS A 154 -14.08 26.45 -8.69
CA LYS A 154 -14.17 25.26 -7.85
C LYS A 154 -14.83 24.13 -8.64
N LEU A 155 -14.12 23.02 -8.81
CA LEU A 155 -14.67 21.80 -9.40
C LEU A 155 -15.53 21.09 -8.36
N LEU A 156 -16.83 21.40 -8.35
CA LEU A 156 -17.80 20.83 -7.43
C LEU A 156 -18.73 19.85 -8.16
N PRO A 157 -19.13 18.74 -7.52
CA PRO A 157 -20.06 17.78 -8.08
C PRO A 157 -21.45 18.40 -8.28
N ARG A 158 -22.14 18.03 -9.36
CA ARG A 158 -23.57 18.28 -9.56
C ARG A 158 -24.41 17.11 -9.03
N PRO A 159 -25.75 17.24 -8.92
CA PRO A 159 -26.61 16.12 -8.58
C PRO A 159 -26.37 14.91 -9.49
N GLY A 160 -26.05 13.76 -8.88
CA GLY A 160 -25.72 12.53 -9.60
C GLY A 160 -24.26 12.41 -10.05
N ASP A 161 -23.39 13.38 -9.78
CA ASP A 161 -21.95 13.25 -10.05
C ASP A 161 -21.22 12.56 -8.88
N CYS A 162 -20.21 11.76 -9.23
CA CYS A 162 -19.10 11.40 -8.37
C CYS A 162 -17.81 11.89 -9.03
N LEU A 163 -17.11 12.85 -8.39
CA LEU A 163 -15.80 13.29 -8.89
C LEU A 163 -14.71 12.56 -8.11
N LEU A 164 -13.72 12.03 -8.82
CA LEU A 164 -12.65 11.20 -8.26
C LEU A 164 -11.34 12.00 -8.22
N GLY A 165 -10.86 12.31 -7.01
CA GLY A 165 -9.49 12.76 -6.80
C GLY A 165 -8.55 11.57 -6.58
N ASP A 166 -7.26 11.85 -6.42
CA ASP A 166 -6.26 10.78 -6.24
C ASP A 166 -6.42 10.01 -4.93
N THR A 167 -6.94 10.66 -3.89
CA THR A 167 -7.09 10.10 -2.55
C THR A 167 -8.48 10.32 -1.96
N TYR A 168 -9.44 10.81 -2.74
CA TYR A 168 -10.76 11.17 -2.24
C TYR A 168 -11.86 11.13 -3.31
N PHE A 169 -13.10 11.05 -2.82
CA PHE A 169 -14.33 11.28 -3.60
C PHE A 169 -14.88 12.67 -3.30
N LEU A 170 -15.41 13.36 -4.32
CA LEU A 170 -16.33 14.48 -4.13
C LEU A 170 -17.74 14.05 -4.45
N LEU A 171 -18.60 14.20 -3.45
CA LEU A 171 -20.01 13.83 -3.52
C LEU A 171 -20.86 14.97 -3.00
N LEU A 172 -22.08 15.11 -3.55
CA LEU A 172 -23.08 15.97 -2.93
C LEU A 172 -23.66 15.30 -1.69
N ARG A 173 -23.74 16.10 -0.63
CA ARG A 173 -24.48 15.79 0.59
C ARG A 173 -25.97 15.74 0.27
N ASP A 174 -26.67 14.79 0.87
CA ASP A 174 -28.13 14.75 0.90
C ASP A 174 -28.62 14.60 2.34
N SER A 175 -29.94 14.54 2.53
CA SER A 175 -30.57 14.40 3.84
C SER A 175 -30.25 13.07 4.54
N GLU A 176 -29.86 12.03 3.80
CA GLU A 176 -29.47 10.74 4.40
C GLU A 176 -28.13 10.85 5.13
N CYS A 177 -27.21 11.67 4.61
CA CYS A 177 -25.94 11.96 5.26
C CYS A 177 -26.13 12.46 6.71
N ASP A 178 -27.22 13.18 7.01
CA ASP A 178 -27.47 13.72 8.35
C ASP A 178 -27.79 12.64 9.38
N GLN A 179 -28.06 11.41 8.94
CA GLN A 179 -28.32 10.26 9.81
C GLN A 179 -27.08 9.40 10.02
N THR A 180 -26.08 9.47 9.14
CA THR A 180 -24.91 8.57 9.13
C THR A 180 -23.59 9.31 9.36
N LEU A 181 -23.57 10.62 9.16
CA LEU A 181 -22.41 11.50 9.31
C LEU A 181 -22.62 12.53 10.43
N ARG A 182 -21.50 13.03 10.95
CA ARG A 182 -21.41 14.21 11.82
C ARG A 182 -20.42 15.20 11.21
N GLN A 183 -20.62 16.48 11.50
CA GLN A 183 -19.73 17.55 11.08
C GLN A 183 -19.21 18.29 12.30
N GLU A 184 -17.91 18.47 12.39
CA GLU A 184 -17.26 19.19 13.48
C GLU A 184 -16.26 20.19 12.91
N PRO A 185 -16.20 21.42 13.43
CA PRO A 185 -15.16 22.37 13.04
C PRO A 185 -13.80 21.82 13.49
N SER A 186 -12.82 21.84 12.59
CA SER A 186 -11.45 21.47 12.95
C SER A 186 -10.89 22.46 13.96
N ASN A 187 -10.57 21.98 15.16
CA ASN A 187 -9.78 22.72 16.13
C ASN A 187 -8.33 22.70 15.67
N ALA A 188 -7.88 23.72 14.94
CA ALA A 188 -6.46 23.86 14.63
C ALA A 188 -5.70 24.04 15.96
N HIS A 189 -4.92 23.04 16.37
CA HIS A 189 -3.97 23.21 17.46
C HIS A 189 -2.94 24.26 17.04
N THR A 190 -2.91 25.37 17.78
CA THR A 190 -1.87 26.38 17.70
C THR A 190 -0.60 25.83 18.32
N ASP A 191 0.29 25.25 17.52
CA ASP A 191 1.69 25.13 17.92
C ASP A 191 2.42 26.42 17.55
N THR A 192 2.86 27.11 18.59
CA THR A 192 3.56 28.38 18.61
C THR A 192 5.00 28.27 18.09
N GLY A 193 5.43 29.19 17.20
CA GLY A 193 6.84 29.58 17.06
C GLY A 193 7.35 29.94 15.65
N HIS A 194 7.33 31.24 15.31
CA HIS A 194 8.14 32.00 14.32
C HIS A 194 8.28 31.45 12.87
N ASN A 195 7.90 32.14 11.79
CA ASN A 195 8.18 33.53 11.38
C ASN A 195 7.14 34.04 10.34
N GLN A 196 7.03 35.36 10.24
CA GLN A 196 5.94 36.09 9.59
C GLN A 196 6.02 36.10 8.05
N GLY A 197 4.90 35.72 7.42
CA GLY A 197 4.52 36.03 6.03
C GLY A 197 3.02 36.39 5.99
N PRO A 198 2.50 37.07 4.95
CA PRO A 198 1.16 37.63 4.97
C PRO A 198 0.11 36.54 5.17
N ALA A 199 -0.64 36.69 6.27
CA ALA A 199 -1.57 35.73 6.82
C ALA A 199 -2.67 35.31 5.82
N GLN A 200 -2.52 34.14 5.21
CA GLN A 200 -3.68 33.37 4.77
C GLN A 200 -4.42 32.94 6.04
N LYS A 201 -5.65 33.45 6.23
CA LYS A 201 -6.52 32.99 7.32
C LYS A 201 -6.57 31.46 7.27
N PRO A 202 -6.34 30.75 8.40
CA PRO A 202 -6.53 29.30 8.42
C PRO A 202 -7.98 29.03 8.04
N SER A 203 -8.18 28.42 6.87
CA SER A 203 -9.49 27.99 6.43
C SER A 203 -10.03 27.04 7.50
N ARG A 204 -11.12 27.43 8.17
CA ARG A 204 -11.79 26.58 9.15
C ARG A 204 -12.40 25.40 8.42
N MET A 205 -11.61 24.34 8.29
CA MET A 205 -11.98 23.08 7.68
C MET A 205 -13.00 22.38 8.58
N THR A 206 -14.14 21.99 8.03
CA THR A 206 -15.15 21.21 8.77
C THR A 206 -14.91 19.75 8.47
N LEU A 207 -14.58 18.97 9.50
CA LEU A 207 -14.37 17.52 9.39
C LEU A 207 -15.71 16.80 9.21
N VAL A 208 -15.68 15.72 8.44
CA VAL A 208 -16.81 14.80 8.26
C VAL A 208 -16.47 13.50 8.98
N LEU A 209 -17.28 13.14 9.98
CA LEU A 209 -17.05 11.99 10.84
C LEU A 209 -18.13 10.93 10.67
N CYS A 210 -17.75 9.66 10.83
CA CYS A 210 -18.69 8.56 10.97
C CYS A 210 -19.54 8.76 12.23
N ARG A 211 -20.86 8.79 12.10
CA ARG A 211 -21.75 8.96 13.27
C ARG A 211 -21.65 7.81 14.27
N ALA A 212 -21.39 6.59 13.80
CA ALA A 212 -21.40 5.40 14.63
C ALA A 212 -20.15 5.25 15.52
N CYS A 213 -18.95 5.54 14.99
CA CYS A 213 -17.69 5.36 15.71
C CYS A 213 -16.86 6.63 15.91
N GLY A 214 -17.25 7.75 15.31
CA GLY A 214 -16.51 9.01 15.40
C GLY A 214 -15.24 9.08 14.56
N ALA A 215 -14.94 8.09 13.70
CA ALA A 215 -13.78 8.15 12.81
C ALA A 215 -13.92 9.32 11.81
N VAL A 216 -12.83 10.02 11.54
CA VAL A 216 -12.77 11.06 10.49
C VAL A 216 -12.78 10.36 9.12
N LEU A 217 -13.80 10.63 8.32
CA LEU A 217 -13.96 10.06 6.97
C LEU A 217 -13.58 11.05 5.87
N GLY A 218 -13.51 12.35 6.19
CA GLY A 218 -13.39 13.39 5.19
C GLY A 218 -13.51 14.80 5.73
N GLU A 219 -13.84 15.71 4.84
CA GLU A 219 -14.02 17.14 5.09
C GLU A 219 -15.10 17.74 4.20
N THR A 220 -15.63 18.90 4.59
CA THR A 220 -16.62 19.66 3.82
C THR A 220 -15.92 20.76 3.03
N LEU A 221 -15.97 20.71 1.69
CA LEU A 221 -15.35 21.72 0.81
C LEU A 221 -16.25 22.94 0.55
N ALA A 222 -17.56 22.70 0.53
CA ALA A 222 -18.62 23.70 0.38
C ALA A 222 -19.86 23.18 1.11
N ALA A 223 -20.85 24.03 1.40
CA ALA A 223 -22.00 23.68 2.24
C ALA A 223 -22.67 22.33 1.90
N GLU A 224 -22.70 21.97 0.62
CA GLU A 224 -23.31 20.73 0.11
C GLU A 224 -22.31 19.73 -0.48
N THR A 225 -21.00 19.96 -0.38
CA THR A 225 -19.98 19.07 -0.98
C THR A 225 -19.14 18.39 0.08
N LEU A 226 -19.19 17.06 0.07
CA LEU A 226 -18.37 16.19 0.91
C LEU A 226 -17.13 15.75 0.12
N LYS A 227 -15.96 15.90 0.72
CA LYS A 227 -14.71 15.26 0.30
C LYS A 227 -14.44 14.10 1.24
N LEU A 228 -14.54 12.86 0.74
CA LEU A 228 -14.37 11.66 1.56
C LEU A 228 -13.12 10.91 1.14
N TYR A 229 -12.26 10.54 2.09
CA TYR A 229 -10.99 9.88 1.81
C TYR A 229 -11.19 8.43 1.39
N ILE A 230 -10.50 8.02 0.31
CA ILE A 230 -10.58 6.65 -0.22
C ILE A 230 -10.10 5.61 0.79
N THR A 231 -9.15 5.98 1.65
CA THR A 231 -8.60 5.09 2.67
C THR A 231 -9.53 4.92 3.86
N GLU A 232 -10.60 5.71 4.00
CA GLU A 232 -11.47 5.68 5.17
C GLU A 232 -12.83 5.02 4.87
N LEU A 233 -13.06 4.64 3.62
CA LEU A 233 -14.31 4.09 3.12
C LEU A 233 -14.08 2.82 2.32
N MET A 234 -14.97 1.84 2.51
CA MET A 234 -15.13 0.73 1.56
C MET A 234 -16.32 1.02 0.66
N VAL A 235 -16.19 0.68 -0.62
CA VAL A 235 -17.21 0.88 -1.64
C VAL A 235 -17.63 -0.48 -2.18
N LYS A 236 -18.94 -0.75 -2.19
CA LYS A 236 -19.51 -1.99 -2.74
C LYS A 236 -20.65 -1.71 -3.70
N ARG A 237 -20.80 -2.54 -4.73
CA ARG A 237 -22.01 -2.50 -5.57
C ARG A 237 -23.18 -3.05 -4.77
N SER A 238 -24.34 -2.41 -4.88
CA SER A 238 -25.54 -2.80 -4.13
C SER A 238 -26.17 -4.11 -4.62
N ASP A 239 -25.87 -4.50 -5.86
CA ASP A 239 -26.46 -5.68 -6.52
C ASP A 239 -25.60 -6.95 -6.34
N GLU A 240 -24.44 -6.83 -5.67
CA GLU A 240 -23.61 -7.97 -5.27
C GLU A 240 -24.26 -8.65 -4.05
N ASP A 241 -25.37 -9.35 -4.31
CA ASP A 241 -26.00 -10.27 -3.36
C ASP A 241 -25.03 -11.41 -3.05
N GLY A 242 -24.40 -11.38 -1.87
CA GLY A 242 -23.82 -12.56 -1.25
C GLY A 242 -22.32 -12.55 -0.93
N GLU A 243 -21.51 -11.62 -1.45
CA GLU A 243 -20.17 -11.45 -0.90
C GLU A 243 -20.23 -10.51 0.30
N ALA A 244 -20.17 -11.12 1.50
CA ALA A 244 -19.93 -10.41 2.75
C ALA A 244 -18.82 -9.36 2.52
N ILE A 245 -18.91 -8.20 3.19
CA ILE A 245 -17.74 -7.31 3.27
C ILE A 245 -16.60 -8.21 3.74
N SER A 246 -15.61 -8.42 2.86
CA SER A 246 -14.42 -9.18 3.23
C SER A 246 -13.98 -8.58 4.55
N ASN A 247 -13.78 -9.43 5.54
CA ASN A 247 -13.40 -8.97 6.88
C ASN A 247 -11.92 -8.57 6.86
N GLU A 248 -11.52 -7.83 5.83
CA GLU A 248 -10.20 -7.32 5.60
C GLU A 248 -9.84 -6.42 6.75
N HIS A 249 -8.79 -6.79 7.45
CA HIS A 249 -8.22 -6.01 8.51
C HIS A 249 -7.84 -4.61 7.97
N ARG A 250 -8.04 -3.55 8.77
CA ARG A 250 -7.66 -2.15 8.43
C ARG A 250 -6.30 -2.05 7.75
N TRP A 251 -5.34 -2.79 8.31
CA TRP A 251 -3.97 -2.89 7.83
C TRP A 251 -3.87 -3.34 6.37
N LEU A 252 -4.51 -4.46 6.01
CA LEU A 252 -4.47 -5.02 4.65
C LEU A 252 -5.21 -4.11 3.67
N PHE A 253 -6.40 -3.63 4.05
CA PHE A 253 -7.18 -2.70 3.23
C PHE A 253 -6.38 -1.45 2.88
N LEU A 254 -5.71 -0.85 3.87
CA LEU A 254 -4.90 0.36 3.67
C LEU A 254 -3.71 0.08 2.75
N GLU A 255 -2.99 -1.02 3.00
CA GLU A 255 -1.86 -1.46 2.19
C GLU A 255 -2.25 -1.60 0.72
N GLN A 256 -3.32 -2.34 0.44
CA GLN A 256 -3.82 -2.58 -0.92
C GLN A 256 -4.36 -1.32 -1.57
N THR A 257 -5.10 -0.48 -0.83
CA THR A 257 -5.64 0.78 -1.35
C THR A 257 -4.52 1.71 -1.81
N VAL A 258 -3.47 1.86 -1.00
CA VAL A 258 -2.32 2.71 -1.36
C VAL A 258 -1.52 2.06 -2.49
N ALA A 259 -1.20 0.77 -2.40
CA ALA A 259 -0.45 0.06 -3.45
C ALA A 259 -1.16 0.13 -4.81
N ALA A 260 -2.46 -0.16 -4.86
CA ALA A 260 -3.27 -0.07 -6.08
C ALA A 260 -3.26 1.35 -6.65
N ARG A 261 -3.30 2.38 -5.79
CA ARG A 261 -3.20 3.78 -6.24
C ARG A 261 -1.85 4.10 -6.88
N LEU A 262 -0.75 3.62 -6.29
CA LEU A 262 0.60 3.79 -6.85
C LEU A 262 0.71 3.11 -8.22
N VAL A 263 0.18 1.89 -8.37
CA VAL A 263 0.14 1.17 -9.66
C VAL A 263 -0.70 1.92 -10.70
N GLU A 264 -1.87 2.42 -10.31
CA GLU A 264 -2.74 3.13 -11.23
C GLU A 264 -2.10 4.43 -11.73
N LEU A 265 -1.53 5.25 -10.83
CA LEU A 265 -0.88 6.51 -11.21
C LEU A 265 0.39 6.26 -12.04
N SER A 266 1.18 5.24 -11.71
CA SER A 266 2.36 4.90 -12.52
C SER A 266 2.01 4.39 -13.91
N SER A 267 1.00 3.53 -14.04
CA SER A 267 0.58 2.99 -15.33
C SER A 267 -0.15 4.00 -16.22
N THR A 268 -0.97 4.88 -15.64
CA THR A 268 -1.77 5.84 -16.42
C THR A 268 -1.07 7.16 -16.67
N GLN A 269 -0.16 7.57 -15.78
CA GLN A 269 0.47 8.90 -15.81
C GLN A 269 2.01 8.85 -15.82
N SER A 270 2.64 7.66 -15.82
CA SER A 270 4.10 7.50 -15.76
C SER A 270 4.74 8.15 -14.52
N ILE A 271 4.00 8.17 -13.40
CA ILE A 271 4.45 8.73 -12.13
C ILE A 271 5.05 7.63 -11.25
N PHE A 272 6.29 7.83 -10.79
CA PHE A 272 6.99 6.84 -9.96
C PHE A 272 7.48 7.39 -8.62
N ARG A 273 7.40 8.70 -8.42
CA ARG A 273 7.77 9.37 -7.16
C ARG A 273 6.54 10.01 -6.57
N PHE A 274 6.32 9.77 -5.28
CA PHE A 274 5.14 10.23 -4.57
C PHE A 274 5.53 10.85 -3.24
N SER A 275 4.80 11.87 -2.82
CA SER A 275 4.89 12.45 -1.49
C SER A 275 3.57 12.21 -0.78
N LEU A 276 3.57 11.36 0.24
CA LEU A 276 2.41 11.23 1.13
C LEU A 276 2.37 12.45 2.04
N GLN A 277 1.33 13.26 1.90
CA GLN A 277 1.18 14.53 2.60
C GLN A 277 0.00 14.47 3.55
N THR A 278 0.12 15.16 4.69
CA THR A 278 -1.06 15.41 5.53
C THR A 278 -1.85 16.60 4.98
N PRO A 279 -3.09 16.87 5.42
CA PRO A 279 -3.92 17.94 4.87
C PRO A 279 -3.33 19.36 5.02
N ASN A 280 -2.29 19.53 5.85
CA ASN A 280 -1.52 20.77 5.95
C ASN A 280 -0.53 21.00 4.79
N GLY A 281 -0.43 20.06 3.84
CA GLY A 281 0.46 20.14 2.68
C GLY A 281 1.92 19.71 2.95
N LYS A 282 2.26 19.34 4.18
CA LYS A 282 3.61 18.89 4.53
C LYS A 282 3.81 17.42 4.15
N ALA A 283 4.93 17.13 3.48
CA ALA A 283 5.40 15.78 3.22
C ALA A 283 5.63 15.01 4.54
N PHE A 284 5.08 13.79 4.61
CA PHE A 284 5.23 12.86 5.72
C PHE A 284 6.09 11.67 5.34
N ILE A 285 5.91 11.13 4.11
CA ILE A 285 6.70 10.03 3.55
C ILE A 285 7.00 10.32 2.09
N LEU A 286 8.26 10.20 1.69
CA LEU A 286 8.63 10.13 0.27
C LEU A 286 8.61 8.67 -0.17
N LEU A 287 7.97 8.37 -1.30
CA LEU A 287 7.87 7.03 -1.86
C LEU A 287 8.39 7.03 -3.30
N TRP A 288 9.28 6.09 -3.60
CA TRP A 288 9.72 5.79 -4.96
C TRP A 288 9.27 4.38 -5.33
N LEU A 289 8.33 4.28 -6.25
CA LEU A 289 7.88 3.02 -6.82
C LEU A 289 8.93 2.45 -7.78
N LEU A 290 9.44 1.25 -7.47
CA LEU A 290 10.43 0.57 -8.30
C LEU A 290 9.81 -0.52 -9.18
N ASN A 291 8.97 -1.37 -8.58
CA ASN A 291 8.43 -2.55 -9.24
C ASN A 291 6.94 -2.68 -8.95
N THR A 292 6.17 -3.07 -9.97
CA THR A 292 4.72 -3.35 -9.87
C THR A 292 4.35 -4.78 -10.22
N ASP A 293 5.33 -5.60 -10.62
CA ASP A 293 5.19 -6.96 -11.11
C ASP A 293 5.81 -8.00 -10.15
N SER A 294 6.02 -7.63 -8.89
CA SER A 294 6.62 -8.51 -7.88
C SER A 294 5.56 -9.44 -7.28
N LEU A 295 5.88 -10.73 -7.16
CA LEU A 295 5.21 -11.66 -6.25
C LEU A 295 6.13 -11.88 -5.05
N VAL A 296 5.59 -11.76 -3.85
CA VAL A 296 6.34 -11.93 -2.61
C VAL A 296 5.78 -13.05 -1.75
N ALA A 297 6.66 -13.85 -1.20
CA ALA A 297 6.35 -14.85 -0.18
C ALA A 297 7.38 -14.75 0.95
N SER A 298 6.92 -14.83 2.19
CA SER A 298 7.78 -14.72 3.35
C SER A 298 7.25 -15.60 4.47
N LEU A 299 8.15 -16.32 5.14
CA LEU A 299 7.78 -17.22 6.23
C LEU A 299 8.76 -17.09 7.39
N SER A 300 8.22 -16.90 8.59
CA SER A 300 8.98 -16.99 9.84
C SER A 300 9.01 -18.44 10.31
N LEU A 301 10.17 -19.08 10.18
CA LEU A 301 10.40 -20.44 10.68
C LEU A 301 10.95 -20.41 12.11
N PRO A 302 10.52 -21.35 12.98
CA PRO A 302 11.07 -21.46 14.33
C PRO A 302 12.53 -21.92 14.29
N VAL A 303 13.35 -21.35 15.19
CA VAL A 303 14.75 -21.75 15.38
C VAL A 303 14.77 -23.11 16.06
N VAL A 304 15.53 -24.07 15.52
CA VAL A 304 15.84 -25.32 16.21
C VAL A 304 17.12 -25.08 17.01
N SER A 305 16.99 -24.71 18.29
CA SER A 305 18.14 -24.63 19.20
C SER A 305 18.62 -26.05 19.51
N GLY A 306 19.90 -26.33 19.25
CA GLY A 306 20.52 -27.65 19.41
C GLY A 306 20.67 -28.17 20.85
N ASP A 307 19.97 -27.59 21.82
CA ASP A 307 20.08 -27.92 23.26
C ASP A 307 18.75 -28.27 23.94
N ALA A 308 17.66 -28.47 23.18
CA ALA A 308 16.47 -29.08 23.75
C ALA A 308 16.65 -30.60 23.76
N SER A 309 16.83 -31.19 24.96
CA SER A 309 16.74 -32.62 25.17
C SER A 309 15.38 -33.13 24.68
N ILE A 310 15.39 -33.69 23.46
CA ILE A 310 14.21 -34.26 22.82
C ILE A 310 13.80 -35.48 23.66
N SER A 311 12.64 -35.38 24.32
CA SER A 311 11.98 -36.59 24.85
C SER A 311 11.60 -37.46 23.65
N PRO A 312 11.91 -38.77 23.65
CA PRO A 312 11.60 -39.65 22.53
C PRO A 312 10.07 -39.81 22.45
N GLY A 313 9.42 -38.99 21.63
CA GLY A 313 7.96 -38.97 21.50
C GLY A 313 7.37 -37.72 20.84
N ASP A 314 8.07 -36.58 20.83
CA ASP A 314 7.61 -35.39 20.09
C ASP A 314 8.09 -35.44 18.64
N ASP A 315 7.21 -35.95 17.79
CA ASP A 315 7.42 -36.16 16.37
C ASP A 315 7.46 -34.81 15.62
N VAL A 316 8.66 -34.25 15.46
CA VAL A 316 8.94 -33.02 14.68
C VAL A 316 8.42 -33.14 13.24
N SER A 317 8.24 -34.36 12.74
CA SER A 317 7.70 -34.65 11.41
C SER A 317 6.26 -34.15 11.21
N VAL A 318 5.43 -34.13 12.26
CA VAL A 318 3.99 -33.76 12.17
C VAL A 318 3.78 -32.25 11.99
N ARG A 319 4.76 -31.40 12.35
CA ARG A 319 4.66 -29.93 12.15
C ARG A 319 5.07 -29.46 10.76
N ALA A 320 5.81 -30.27 10.01
CA ALA A 320 6.36 -29.90 8.70
C ALA A 320 5.33 -29.97 7.56
N GLU A 321 4.28 -30.78 7.70
CA GLU A 321 3.29 -31.03 6.64
C GLU A 321 2.28 -29.88 6.41
N HIS A 322 2.27 -28.85 7.27
CA HIS A 322 1.28 -27.76 7.21
C HIS A 322 1.83 -26.36 6.88
N LEU A 323 3.12 -26.23 6.59
CA LEU A 323 3.73 -24.94 6.27
C LEU A 323 3.68 -24.69 4.76
N SER A 324 2.55 -24.20 4.24
CA SER A 324 2.45 -23.65 2.89
C SER A 324 2.33 -22.13 2.94
N CYS A 325 3.05 -21.43 2.06
CA CYS A 325 2.94 -19.97 1.92
C CYS A 325 2.49 -19.61 0.49
N GLY A 326 1.52 -18.72 0.34
CA GLY A 326 1.13 -18.20 -0.97
C GLY A 326 1.96 -16.99 -1.36
N ALA A 327 2.50 -16.98 -2.58
CA ALA A 327 3.11 -15.80 -3.16
C ALA A 327 2.00 -14.80 -3.52
N SER A 328 2.07 -13.60 -2.95
CA SER A 328 1.09 -12.53 -3.14
C SER A 328 1.65 -11.44 -4.04
N SER A 329 0.80 -10.83 -4.86
CA SER A 329 1.20 -9.66 -5.65
C SER A 329 1.56 -8.49 -4.74
N ALA A 330 2.62 -7.77 -5.07
CA ALA A 330 3.07 -6.63 -4.30
C ALA A 330 3.82 -5.63 -5.19
N VAL A 331 3.80 -4.37 -4.77
CA VAL A 331 4.71 -3.34 -5.28
C VAL A 331 5.96 -3.25 -4.42
N LYS A 332 7.11 -3.00 -5.04
CA LYS A 332 8.36 -2.67 -4.33
C LYS A 332 8.54 -1.17 -4.31
N VAL A 333 8.73 -0.61 -3.13
CA VAL A 333 8.94 0.82 -2.93
C VAL A 333 10.23 1.08 -2.16
N LEU A 334 10.91 2.16 -2.51
CA LEU A 334 11.85 2.82 -1.61
C LEU A 334 11.08 3.90 -0.86
N TYR A 335 11.34 4.07 0.43
CA TYR A 335 10.70 5.13 1.21
C TYR A 335 11.66 5.85 2.13
N LEU A 336 11.30 7.10 2.43
CA LEU A 336 12.02 7.97 3.35
C LEU A 336 11.03 8.70 4.26
N PRO A 337 11.11 8.53 5.59
CA PRO A 337 10.35 9.35 6.53
C PRO A 337 10.79 10.82 6.48
N CYS A 338 9.83 11.74 6.39
CA CYS A 338 10.09 13.19 6.46
C CYS A 338 10.08 13.64 7.93
N ALA A 339 11.19 13.47 8.63
CA ALA A 339 11.39 13.99 9.99
C ALA A 339 12.23 15.28 9.97
N PRO A 340 11.92 16.30 10.80
CA PRO A 340 12.71 17.52 10.86
C PRO A 340 14.19 17.23 11.11
N GLY A 341 15.07 17.78 10.25
CA GLY A 341 16.52 17.64 10.37
C GLY A 341 17.10 16.33 9.82
N LEU A 342 16.27 15.37 9.40
CA LEU A 342 16.72 14.14 8.77
C LEU A 342 16.48 14.23 7.25
N HIS A 343 17.54 14.11 6.45
CA HIS A 343 17.46 14.13 4.97
C HIS A 343 16.66 15.32 4.41
N GLN A 344 16.83 16.50 5.03
CA GLN A 344 16.10 17.72 4.65
C GLN A 344 16.42 18.16 3.23
N ASP A 345 17.68 18.02 2.81
CA ASP A 345 18.14 18.26 1.45
C ASP A 345 17.38 17.44 0.41
N ILE A 346 17.11 16.16 0.70
CA ILE A 346 16.33 15.28 -0.18
C ILE A 346 14.86 15.68 -0.18
N THR A 347 14.29 15.99 1.00
CA THR A 347 12.90 16.43 1.12
C THR A 347 12.67 17.73 0.35
N ASP A 348 13.54 18.73 0.52
CA ASP A 348 13.48 20.01 -0.17
C ASP A 348 13.66 19.86 -1.68
N ALA A 349 14.48 18.90 -2.13
CA ALA A 349 14.66 18.60 -3.54
C ALA A 349 13.39 17.97 -4.14
N TRP A 350 12.76 17.03 -3.44
CA TRP A 350 11.52 16.40 -3.88
C TRP A 350 10.33 17.36 -3.88
N GLU A 351 10.25 18.28 -2.92
CA GLU A 351 9.18 19.30 -2.89
C GLU A 351 9.22 20.25 -4.10
N LYS A 352 10.39 20.44 -4.72
CA LYS A 352 10.58 21.29 -5.91
C LYS A 352 10.53 20.51 -7.21
N ASP A 353 10.51 19.18 -7.16
CA ASP A 353 10.52 18.31 -8.33
C ASP A 353 9.08 18.07 -8.82
N VAL A 354 8.75 18.61 -9.99
CA VAL A 354 7.43 18.47 -10.63
C VAL A 354 7.06 17.01 -10.97
N SER A 355 8.04 16.10 -10.99
CA SER A 355 7.81 14.67 -11.18
C SER A 355 7.35 13.94 -9.91
N VAL A 356 7.42 14.60 -8.75
CA VAL A 356 6.91 14.07 -7.49
C VAL A 356 5.43 14.38 -7.37
N HIS A 357 4.62 13.34 -7.18
CA HIS A 357 3.17 13.47 -7.10
C HIS A 357 2.66 13.46 -5.67
N PRO A 358 1.93 14.49 -5.22
CA PRO A 358 1.39 14.56 -3.86
C PRO A 358 0.15 13.66 -3.71
N LEU A 359 0.13 12.89 -2.63
CA LEU A 359 -1.00 12.08 -2.21
C LEU A 359 -1.42 12.52 -0.81
N ILE A 360 -2.50 13.29 -0.74
CA ILE A 360 -2.98 13.88 0.52
C ILE A 360 -3.85 12.86 1.26
N LEU A 361 -3.43 12.45 2.45
CA LEU A 361 -4.13 11.50 3.31
C LEU A 361 -4.36 12.10 4.71
N PRO A 362 -5.31 11.59 5.50
CA PRO A 362 -5.41 11.95 6.91
C PRO A 362 -4.11 11.67 7.65
N GLN A 363 -3.78 12.49 8.65
CA GLN A 363 -2.53 12.34 9.41
C GLN A 363 -2.41 10.96 10.08
N THR A 364 -3.49 10.44 10.64
CA THR A 364 -3.54 9.09 11.23
C THR A 364 -3.26 8.02 10.18
N THR A 365 -3.80 8.18 8.97
CA THR A 365 -3.55 7.27 7.85
C THR A 365 -2.09 7.31 7.40
N CYS A 366 -1.45 8.49 7.35
CA CYS A 366 -0.01 8.59 7.07
C CYS A 366 0.84 7.85 8.11
N GLN A 367 0.46 7.91 9.39
CA GLN A 367 1.14 7.16 10.46
C GLN A 367 0.96 5.65 10.28
N GLU A 368 -0.26 5.18 10.01
CA GLU A 368 -0.53 3.75 9.73
C GLU A 368 0.26 3.25 8.51
N VAL A 369 0.39 4.06 7.45
CA VAL A 369 1.23 3.71 6.29
C VAL A 369 2.72 3.64 6.68
N MET A 370 3.21 4.52 7.55
CA MET A 370 4.59 4.44 8.05
C MET A 370 4.84 3.15 8.83
N GLU A 371 3.90 2.74 9.68
CA GLU A 371 3.98 1.49 10.43
C GLU A 371 3.98 0.27 9.48
N LEU A 372 3.12 0.30 8.45
CA LEU A 372 3.07 -0.68 7.36
C LEU A 372 4.43 -0.86 6.68
N LEU A 373 5.02 0.24 6.22
CA LEU A 373 6.32 0.24 5.55
C LEU A 373 7.42 -0.26 6.49
N THR A 374 7.44 0.21 7.73
CA THR A 374 8.45 -0.19 8.73
C THR A 374 8.36 -1.67 9.08
N SER A 375 7.15 -2.20 9.22
CA SER A 375 6.90 -3.63 9.44
C SER A 375 7.38 -4.46 8.25
N SER A 376 7.05 -4.03 7.02
CA SER A 376 7.50 -4.64 5.78
C SER A 376 9.04 -4.69 5.72
N THR A 377 9.72 -3.56 5.92
CA THR A 377 11.19 -3.47 5.96
C THR A 377 11.80 -4.39 7.01
N SER A 378 11.22 -4.43 8.21
CA SER A 378 11.74 -5.25 9.31
C SER A 378 11.64 -6.75 9.01
N SER A 379 10.66 -7.16 8.20
CA SER A 379 10.49 -8.55 7.78
C SER A 379 11.54 -8.99 6.75
N LEU A 380 12.16 -8.04 6.03
CA LEU A 380 13.16 -8.33 4.99
C LEU A 380 14.50 -8.79 5.57
N PRO A 381 15.28 -9.58 4.81
CA PRO A 381 16.69 -9.81 5.09
C PRO A 381 17.46 -8.49 5.25
N PRO A 382 18.41 -8.36 6.20
CA PRO A 382 19.13 -7.12 6.49
C PRO A 382 19.74 -6.44 5.26
N SER A 383 20.35 -7.21 4.36
CA SER A 383 20.96 -6.70 3.12
C SER A 383 19.97 -6.12 2.12
N LEU A 384 18.67 -6.38 2.29
CA LEU A 384 17.60 -5.88 1.43
C LEU A 384 16.79 -4.75 2.08
N ARG A 385 17.13 -4.31 3.31
CA ARG A 385 16.33 -3.31 4.06
C ARG A 385 16.56 -1.87 3.61
N SER A 386 17.69 -1.59 2.99
CA SER A 386 18.05 -0.24 2.57
C SER A 386 18.71 -0.20 1.21
N MET A 387 18.57 0.93 0.53
CA MET A 387 19.27 1.28 -0.69
C MET A 387 19.66 2.75 -0.60
N ASN A 388 20.96 3.04 -0.49
CA ASN A 388 21.47 4.36 -0.11
C ASN A 388 20.85 4.83 1.22
N CYS A 389 20.24 6.01 1.25
CA CYS A 389 19.52 6.55 2.41
C CYS A 389 18.06 6.10 2.51
N TYR A 390 17.53 5.38 1.51
CA TYR A 390 16.14 4.93 1.50
C TYR A 390 15.99 3.56 2.16
N GLN A 391 14.83 3.34 2.78
CA GLN A 391 14.39 2.02 3.24
C GLN A 391 13.62 1.31 2.13
N VAL A 392 13.64 -0.02 2.11
CA VAL A 392 12.96 -0.84 1.10
C VAL A 392 11.77 -1.53 1.74
N ALA A 393 10.59 -1.42 1.12
CA ALA A 393 9.40 -2.15 1.54
C ALA A 393 8.67 -2.77 0.35
N PHE A 394 7.86 -3.77 0.65
CA PHE A 394 6.84 -4.31 -0.25
C PHE A 394 5.46 -4.00 0.31
N MET A 395 4.55 -3.57 -0.57
CA MET A 395 3.15 -3.35 -0.23
C MET A 395 2.30 -4.29 -1.08
N ARG A 396 1.48 -5.11 -0.43
CA ARG A 396 0.59 -6.07 -1.11
C ARG A 396 -0.46 -5.36 -1.96
N LEU A 397 -0.78 -5.98 -3.09
CA LEU A 397 -1.84 -5.57 -4.02
C LEU A 397 -3.15 -6.27 -3.71
#